data_AF-A0A0C1NQV6-F1
#
_entry.id   AF-A0A0C1NQV6-F1
#
_cell.length_a   1.000
_cell.length_b   1.000
_cell.length_c   1.000
_cell.angle_alpha   90.00
_cell.angle_beta   90.00
_cell.angle_gamma   90.00
#
_symmetry.space_group_name_H-M   'P 1'
#
loop_
_entity.id
_entity.type
_entity.pdbx_description
1 polymer ?
#
loop_
_entity_poly.entity_id
_entity_poly.type
_entity_poly.pdbx_seq_one_letter_code
_entity_poly.pdbx_strand_id
1 'polypeptide(L)'
;MKKTIQITLLTIFVTLVTASFSYAQYSVTGSNSFPFFHLGCLIIGGLIIVSLKKKYTKLYLSEAIGSFALYAVLVTLFTAPVADALKTLIN
;
A
#
# COMPACT_ATOMS: atom_id res chain seq x y z
N MET A 1 -17.70 6.75 18.33
CA MET A 1 -17.82 5.43 17.66
C MET A 1 -17.67 5.51 16.13
N LYS A 2 -18.36 6.42 15.42
CA LYS A 2 -18.21 6.59 13.95
C LYS A 2 -16.75 6.82 13.50
N LYS A 3 -15.99 7.67 14.20
CA LYS A 3 -14.57 7.94 13.89
C LYS A 3 -13.66 6.72 14.11
N THR A 4 -13.85 5.98 15.21
CA THR A 4 -13.08 4.78 15.53
C THR A 4 -13.27 3.71 14.46
N ILE A 5 -14.53 3.45 14.06
CA ILE A 5 -14.87 2.50 13.00
C ILE A 5 -14.16 2.87 11.68
N GLN A 6 -14.16 4.15 11.31
CA GLN A 6 -13.46 4.62 10.12
C GLN A 6 -11.94 4.38 10.18
N ILE A 7 -11.31 4.63 11.33
CA ILE A 7 -9.86 4.41 11.50
C ILE A 7 -9.54 2.91 11.47
N THR A 8 -10.37 2.08 12.11
CA THR A 8 -10.24 0.62 12.07
C THR A 8 -10.35 0.10 10.64
N LEU A 9 -11.37 0.53 9.88
CA LEU A 9 -11.53 0.18 8.47
C LEU A 9 -10.32 0.58 7.63
N LEU A 10 -9.81 1.80 7.81
CA LEU A 10 -8.62 2.26 7.11
C LEU A 10 -7.40 1.40 7.46
N THR A 11 -7.24 1.02 8.72
CA THR A 11 -6.11 0.17 9.17
C THR A 11 -6.19 -1.23 8.57
N ILE A 12 -7.39 -1.83 8.55
CA ILE A 12 -7.65 -3.12 7.89
C ILE A 12 -7.34 -3.02 6.40
N PHE A 13 -7.79 -1.95 5.74
CA PHE A 13 -7.48 -1.72 4.32
C PHE A 13 -5.97 -1.63 4.06
N VAL A 14 -5.25 -0.80 4.82
CA VAL A 14 -3.79 -0.63 4.70
C VAL A 14 -3.08 -1.98 4.88
N THR A 15 -3.42 -2.72 5.93
CA THR A 15 -2.79 -4.01 6.22
C THR A 15 -3.07 -5.05 5.14
N LEU A 16 -4.29 -5.13 4.63
CA LEU A 16 -4.64 -6.05 3.54
C LEU A 16 -3.87 -5.71 2.26
N VAL A 17 -3.79 -4.43 1.87
CA VAL A 17 -3.06 -4.01 0.67
C VAL A 17 -1.56 -4.32 0.81
N THR A 18 -0.95 -4.04 1.96
CA THR A 18 0.46 -4.37 2.22
C THR A 18 0.71 -5.88 2.24
N ALA A 19 -0.23 -6.67 2.77
CA ALA A 19 -0.16 -8.13 2.75
C ALA A 19 -0.28 -8.68 1.31
N SER A 20 -1.23 -8.15 0.52
CA SER A 20 -1.40 -8.50 -0.89
C SER A 20 -0.15 -8.19 -1.72
N PHE A 21 0.48 -7.02 -1.49
CA PHE A 21 1.77 -6.69 -2.10
C PHE A 21 2.83 -7.73 -1.76
N SER A 22 2.98 -8.07 -0.47
CA SER A 22 3.99 -9.04 -0.03
C SER A 22 3.78 -10.41 -0.67
N TYR A 23 2.53 -10.87 -0.69
CA TYR A 23 2.18 -12.14 -1.33
C TYR A 23 2.47 -12.13 -2.83
N ALA A 24 2.01 -11.10 -3.56
CA ALA A 24 2.19 -11.00 -5.00
C ALA A 24 3.67 -10.95 -5.40
N GLN A 25 4.47 -10.12 -4.72
CA GLN A 25 5.90 -10.02 -5.00
C GLN A 25 6.63 -11.32 -4.71
N TYR A 26 6.36 -11.96 -3.56
CA TYR A 26 6.99 -13.22 -3.20
C TYR A 26 6.67 -14.34 -4.21
N SER A 27 5.44 -14.39 -4.73
CA SER A 27 5.04 -15.39 -5.73
C SER A 27 5.78 -15.28 -7.07
N VAL A 28 6.35 -14.11 -7.39
CA VAL A 28 7.05 -13.88 -8.66
C VAL A 28 8.57 -13.88 -8.48
N THR A 29 9.10 -13.30 -7.41
CA THR A 29 10.56 -13.16 -7.21
C THR A 29 11.19 -14.20 -6.29
N GLY A 30 10.39 -14.91 -5.49
CA GLY A 30 10.90 -15.75 -4.41
C GLY A 30 11.64 -14.96 -3.34
N SER A 31 12.45 -15.66 -2.52
CA SER A 31 13.15 -15.06 -1.38
C SER A 31 14.32 -14.15 -1.78
N ASN A 32 15.02 -14.46 -2.87
CA ASN A 32 16.32 -13.83 -3.16
C ASN A 32 16.20 -12.40 -3.70
N SER A 33 15.06 -12.06 -4.29
CA SER A 33 14.84 -10.77 -4.96
C SER A 33 13.58 -10.07 -4.43
N PHE A 34 13.21 -10.33 -3.17
CA PHE A 34 12.04 -9.73 -2.57
C PHE A 34 12.26 -8.22 -2.30
N PRO A 35 11.32 -7.33 -2.69
CA PRO A 35 11.50 -5.88 -2.59
C PRO A 35 11.24 -5.34 -1.17
N PHE A 36 12.12 -5.64 -0.22
CA PHE A 36 11.99 -5.23 1.20
C PHE A 36 11.88 -3.72 1.40
N PHE A 37 12.58 -2.92 0.60
CA PHE A 37 12.50 -1.47 0.68
C PHE A 37 11.08 -0.96 0.38
N HIS A 38 10.47 -1.45 -0.70
CA HIS A 38 9.11 -1.10 -1.09
C HIS A 38 8.08 -1.56 -0.05
N LEU A 39 8.28 -2.75 0.53
CA LEU A 39 7.47 -3.21 1.66
C LEU A 39 7.56 -2.24 2.84
N GLY A 40 8.77 -1.83 3.22
CA GLY A 40 9.01 -0.83 4.27
C GLY A 40 8.32 0.51 3.96
N CYS A 41 8.39 0.97 2.72
CA CYS A 41 7.67 2.17 2.26
C CYS A 41 6.16 2.03 2.46
N LEU A 42 5.54 0.91 2.07
CA LEU A 42 4.10 0.69 2.29
C LEU A 42 3.73 0.69 3.77
N ILE A 43 4.53 0.06 4.62
CA ILE A 43 4.31 0.04 6.07
C ILE A 43 4.36 1.47 6.64
N ILE A 44 5.44 2.21 6.36
CA ILE A 44 5.62 3.57 6.87
C ILE A 44 4.56 4.51 6.30
N GLY A 45 4.29 4.47 5.00
CA GLY A 45 3.25 5.28 4.35
C GLY A 45 1.86 4.97 4.90
N GLY A 46 1.55 3.70 5.17
CA GLY A 46 0.32 3.26 5.81
C GLY A 46 0.15 3.83 7.22
N LEU A 47 1.21 3.75 8.03
CA LEU A 47 1.24 4.35 9.38
C LEU A 47 1.04 5.87 9.34
N ILE A 48 1.65 6.56 8.36
CA ILE A 48 1.49 8.00 8.17
C ILE A 48 0.03 8.33 7.85
N ILE A 49 -0.59 7.65 6.88
CA ILE A 49 -1.98 7.94 6.48
C ILE A 49 -2.97 7.64 7.62
N VAL A 50 -2.79 6.53 8.35
CA VAL A 50 -3.60 6.23 9.54
C VAL A 50 -3.43 7.31 10.61
N SER A 51 -2.20 7.78 10.84
CA SER A 51 -1.90 8.86 11.78
C SER A 51 -2.56 10.18 11.38
N LEU A 52 -2.54 10.52 10.08
CA LEU A 52 -3.22 11.69 9.54
C LEU A 52 -4.74 11.60 9.74
N LYS A 53 -5.37 10.46 9.42
CA LYS A 53 -6.82 10.27 9.65
C LYS A 53 -7.19 10.33 11.13
N LYS A 54 -6.32 9.85 12.02
CA LYS A 54 -6.51 9.95 13.47
C LYS A 54 -6.45 11.42 13.94
N LYS A 55 -5.45 12.18 13.46
CA LYS A 55 -5.21 13.58 13.84
C LYS A 55 -6.24 14.54 13.25
N TYR A 56 -6.54 14.42 11.96
CA TYR A 56 -7.39 15.36 11.22
C TYR A 56 -8.79 14.77 11.00
N THR A 57 -9.77 15.26 11.77
CA THR A 57 -11.17 14.79 11.71
C THR A 57 -11.89 15.10 10.40
N LYS A 58 -11.49 16.18 9.72
CA LYS A 58 -12.07 16.62 8.44
C LYS A 58 -11.61 15.78 7.24
N LEU A 59 -10.57 14.98 7.39
CA LEU A 59 -10.06 14.12 6.32
C LEU A 59 -11.04 12.96 6.10
N TYR A 60 -11.63 12.85 4.91
CA TYR A 60 -12.63 11.83 4.62
C TYR A 60 -12.01 10.44 4.52
N LEU A 61 -12.77 9.40 4.86
CA LEU A 61 -12.26 8.02 4.79
C LEU A 61 -11.92 7.62 3.35
N SER A 62 -12.74 8.04 2.37
CA SER A 62 -12.50 7.80 0.94
C SER A 62 -11.20 8.45 0.47
N GLU A 63 -10.90 9.67 0.93
CA GLU A 63 -9.65 10.36 0.62
C GLU A 63 -8.44 9.59 1.20
N ALA A 64 -8.51 9.17 2.46
CA ALA A 64 -7.44 8.39 3.09
C ALA A 64 -7.15 7.08 2.34
N ILE A 65 -8.22 6.34 1.99
CA ILE A 65 -8.13 5.09 1.23
C ILE A 65 -7.57 5.35 -0.16
N GLY A 66 -8.08 6.35 -0.88
CA GLY A 66 -7.63 6.72 -2.21
C GLY A 66 -6.16 7.15 -2.22
N SER A 67 -5.74 7.98 -1.26
CA SER A 67 -4.34 8.38 -1.11
C SER A 67 -3.42 7.19 -0.87
N PHE A 68 -3.81 6.25 0.01
CA PHE A 68 -2.99 5.07 0.24
C PHE A 68 -2.97 4.12 -0.96
N ALA A 69 -4.10 3.97 -1.66
CA ALA A 69 -4.18 3.15 -2.87
C ALA A 69 -3.27 3.69 -3.98
N LEU A 70 -3.32 5.00 -4.25
CA LEU A 70 -2.44 5.64 -5.22
C LEU A 70 -0.96 5.53 -4.79
N TYR A 71 -0.68 5.75 -3.51
CA TYR A 71 0.66 5.56 -2.97
C TYR A 71 1.16 4.13 -3.18
N ALA A 72 0.33 3.13 -2.89
CA ALA A 72 0.68 1.73 -3.09
C ALA A 72 0.97 1.43 -4.55
N VAL A 73 0.11 1.89 -5.47
CA VAL A 73 0.35 1.76 -6.93
C VAL A 73 1.70 2.37 -7.31
N LEU A 74 1.96 3.62 -6.91
CA LEU A 74 3.23 4.30 -7.20
C LEU A 74 4.43 3.50 -6.69
N VAL A 75 4.40 3.02 -5.44
CA VAL A 75 5.46 2.18 -4.87
C VAL A 75 5.62 0.88 -5.67
N THR A 76 4.52 0.22 -6.04
CA THR A 76 4.60 -1.06 -6.78
C THR A 76 5.18 -0.92 -8.18
N LEU A 77 4.94 0.19 -8.88
CA LEU A 77 5.44 0.43 -10.24
C LEU A 77 6.97 0.41 -10.34
N PHE A 78 7.66 0.74 -9.24
CA PHE A 78 9.12 0.75 -9.18
C PHE A 78 9.74 -0.57 -8.68
N THR A 79 8.93 -1.63 -8.57
CA THR A 79 9.46 -2.98 -8.32
C THR A 79 9.88 -3.67 -9.62
N ALA A 80 10.94 -4.47 -9.58
CA ALA A 80 11.44 -5.17 -10.76
C ALA A 80 10.36 -6.04 -11.46
N PRO A 81 9.55 -6.84 -10.74
CA PRO A 81 8.50 -7.65 -11.37
C PRO A 81 7.46 -6.84 -12.11
N VAL A 82 7.07 -5.68 -11.55
CA VAL A 82 6.06 -4.82 -12.18
C VAL A 82 6.67 -4.08 -13.37
N ALA A 83 7.90 -3.59 -13.25
CA ALA A 83 8.62 -2.97 -14.36
C ALA A 83 8.79 -3.95 -15.55
N ASP A 84 9.12 -5.21 -15.27
CA ASP A 84 9.25 -6.22 -16.31
C ASP A 84 7.90 -6.60 -16.92
N ALA A 85 6.84 -6.75 -16.11
CA ALA A 85 5.48 -6.96 -16.62
C ALA A 85 5.01 -5.83 -17.54
N LEU A 86 5.35 -4.58 -17.22
CA LEU A 86 5.04 -3.42 -18.06
C LEU A 86 5.81 -3.45 -19.39
N LYS A 87 7.09 -3.84 -19.39
CA LYS A 87 7.85 -4.03 -20.64
C LYS A 87 7.19 -5.06 -21.53
N THR A 88 6.75 -6.19 -20.96
CA THR A 88 6.03 -7.25 -21.70
C THR A 88 4.67 -6.80 -22.24
N LEU A 89 4.01 -5.83 -21.60
CA LEU A 89 2.73 -5.30 -22.07
C LEU A 89 2.89 -4.34 -23.27
N ILE A 90 4.01 -3.61 -23.32
CA ILE A 90 4.27 -2.60 -24.34
C ILE A 90 4.87 -3.22 -25.62
N ASN A 91 5.68 -4.27 -25.47
CA ASN A 91 6.24 -5.04 -26.59
C ASN A 91 5.21 -6.01 -27.18
#